data_AF-A0A7X8QQV1-F1
#
_entry.id   AF-A0A7X8QQV1-F1
#
_cell.length_a   1.000
_cell.length_b   1.000
_cell.length_c   1.000
_cell.angle_alpha   90.00
_cell.angle_beta   90.00
_cell.angle_gamma   90.00
#
_symmetry.space_group_name_H-M   'P 1'
#
loop_
_entity.id
_entity.type
_entity.pdbx_description
1 polymer ?
#
loop_
_entity_poly.entity_id
_entity_poly.type
_entity_poly.pdbx_seq_one_letter_code
_entity_poly.pdbx_strand_id
1 'polypeptide(L)' 'MEKAKEEINALKKTIEINRDKLNRMISENEGNVYNKEILKLSRELDELLVKYQSYNGL' A
#
# COMPACT_ATOMS: atom_id res chain seq x y z
N MET A 1 -7.04 22.83 -5.93
CA MET A 1 -7.98 21.78 -5.46
C MET A 1 -7.94 20.54 -6.34
N GLU A 2 -7.94 20.66 -7.66
CA GLU A 2 -7.94 19.51 -8.58
C GLU A 2 -6.68 18.64 -8.49
N LYS A 3 -5.48 19.24 -8.50
CA LYS A 3 -4.20 18.52 -8.35
C LYS A 3 -4.11 17.69 -7.06
N ALA A 4 -4.55 18.24 -5.93
CA ALA A 4 -4.54 17.52 -4.66
C ALA A 4 -5.45 16.28 -4.70
N LYS A 5 -6.61 16.39 -5.36
CA LYS A 5 -7.54 15.26 -5.54
C LYS A 5 -6.95 14.19 -6.46
N GLU A 6 -6.25 14.58 -7.52
CA GLU A 6 -5.53 13.66 -8.41
C GLU A 6 -4.40 12.93 -7.67
N GLU A 7 -3.62 13.63 -6.85
CA GLU A 7 -2.56 13.04 -6.02
C GLU A 7 -3.12 12.02 -5.02
N ILE A 8 -4.24 12.34 -4.36
CA ILE A 8 -4.92 11.44 -3.43
C ILE A 8 -5.44 10.19 -4.15
N ASN A 9 -6.04 10.35 -5.34
CA ASN A 9 -6.53 9.23 -6.13
C ASN A 9 -5.38 8.34 -6.64
N ALA A 10 -4.27 8.95 -7.07
CA ALA A 10 -3.08 8.22 -7.48
C ALA A 10 -2.51 7.41 -6.29
N LEU A 11 -2.41 8.03 -5.12
CA LEU A 11 -1.94 7.37 -3.90
C LEU A 11 -2.86 6.20 -3.50
N LYS A 12 -4.19 6.39 -3.55
CA LYS A 12 -5.16 5.32 -3.30
C LYS A 12 -4.95 4.14 -4.24
N LYS A 13 -4.79 4.40 -5.54
CA LYS A 13 -4.54 3.37 -6.54
C LYS A 13 -3.23 2.61 -6.26
N THR A 14 -2.17 3.30 -5.87
CA THR A 14 -0.90 2.67 -5.49
C THR A 14 -1.07 1.76 -4.27
N ILE A 15 -1.83 2.19 -3.26
CA ILE A 15 -2.14 1.37 -2.07
C ILE A 15 -2.88 0.09 -2.47
N GLU A 16 -3.90 0.19 -3.32
CA GLU A 16 -4.67 -0.97 -3.80
C GLU A 16 -3.78 -1.96 -4.56
N ILE A 17 -2.94 -1.46 -5.48
CA ILE A 17 -1.99 -2.29 -6.24
C ILE A 17 -1.01 -3.01 -5.31
N ASN A 18 -0.44 -2.31 -4.33
CA ASN A 18 0.53 -2.89 -3.40
C ASN A 18 -0.12 -3.91 -2.46
N ARG A 19 -1.37 -3.67 -2.03
CA ARG A 19 -2.16 -4.62 -1.25
C ARG A 19 -2.41 -5.91 -2.02
N ASP A 20 -2.84 -5.80 -3.28
CA ASP A 20 -3.07 -6.96 -4.14
C ASP A 20 -1.79 -7.74 -4.37
N LYS A 21 -0.67 -7.04 -4.61
CA LYS A 21 0.65 -7.67 -4.74
C LYS A 21 1.05 -8.40 -3.46
N LEU A 22 0.87 -7.80 -2.29
CA LEU A 22 1.18 -8.40 -1.00
C LEU A 22 0.37 -9.69 -0.78
N ASN A 23 -0.94 -9.64 -1.05
CA ASN A 23 -1.83 -10.80 -0.92
C ASN A 23 -1.43 -11.94 -1.85
N ARG A 24 -1.05 -11.62 -3.10
CA ARG A 24 -0.52 -12.63 -4.04
C ARG A 24 0.77 -13.25 -3.54
N MET A 25 1.72 -12.45 -3.07
CA MET A 25 2.98 -12.96 -2.54
C MET A 25 2.77 -13.86 -1.32
N ILE A 26 1.85 -13.49 -0.40
CA ILE A 26 1.49 -14.33 0.74
C ILE A 26 0.88 -15.66 0.26
N SER A 27 -0.01 -15.61 -0.73
CA SER A 27 -0.63 -16.82 -1.30
C SER A 27 0.39 -17.73 -1.98
N GLU A 28 1.31 -17.15 -2.76
CA GLU A 28 2.40 -17.87 -3.44
C GLU A 28 3.44 -18.45 -2.48
N ASN A 29 3.60 -17.85 -1.30
CA ASN A 29 4.50 -18.33 -0.24
C ASN A 29 3.77 -19.21 0.79
N GLU A 30 2.62 -19.80 0.44
CA GLU A 30 1.84 -20.69 1.32
C GLU A 30 1.48 -20.07 2.68
N GLY A 31 1.25 -18.76 2.70
CA GLY A 31 0.95 -18.02 3.93
C GLY A 31 2.18 -17.61 4.75
N ASN A 32 3.41 -17.86 4.27
CA ASN A 32 4.63 -17.44 4.97
C ASN A 32 4.83 -15.92 4.89
N VAL A 33 4.32 -15.22 5.89
CA VAL A 33 4.44 -13.76 6.02
C VAL A 33 5.83 -13.27 6.45
N TYR A 34 6.75 -14.17 6.82
CA TYR A 34 8.10 -13.82 7.25
C TYR A 34 9.09 -13.73 6.08
N ASN A 35 8.64 -13.97 4.85
CA ASN A 35 9.44 -13.71 3.66
C ASN A 35 9.89 -12.24 3.65
N LYS A 36 11.20 -12.01 3.44
CA LYS A 36 11.79 -10.66 3.49
C LYS A 36 11.14 -9.68 2.53
N GLU A 37 10.72 -10.14 1.35
CA GLU A 37 10.07 -9.28 0.36
C GLU A 37 8.62 -8.95 0.75
N ILE A 38 7.90 -9.89 1.38
CA ILE A 38 6.57 -9.65 1.95
C ILE A 38 6.67 -8.62 3.08
N LEU A 39 7.63 -8.77 3.99
CA LEU A 39 7.86 -7.81 5.07
C LEU A 39 8.23 -6.43 4.54
N LYS A 40 9.07 -6.37 3.49
CA LYS A 40 9.42 -5.10 2.84
C LYS A 40 8.19 -4.42 2.25
N LEU A 41 7.41 -5.15 1.45
CA LEU A 41 6.21 -4.61 0.82
C LEU A 41 5.13 -4.21 1.84
N SER A 42 5.01 -4.96 2.94
CA SER A 42 4.12 -4.60 4.05
C SER A 42 4.50 -3.24 4.65
N ARG A 43 5.79 -2.99 4.90
CA ARG A 43 6.26 -1.69 5.44
C ARG A 43 6.03 -0.55 4.45
N GLU A 44 6.30 -0.78 3.17
CA GLU A 44 6.01 0.22 2.12
C GLU A 44 4.51 0.55 2.06
N LEU A 45 3.64 -0.45 2.26
CA LEU A 45 2.19 -0.24 2.32
C LEU A 45 1.79 0.58 3.55
N ASP A 46 2.39 0.32 4.71
CA ASP A 46 2.16 1.11 5.93
C ASP A 46 2.55 2.58 5.73
N GLU A 47 3.70 2.85 5.12
CA GLU A 47 4.14 4.22 4.80
C GLU A 47 3.16 4.94 3.86
N LEU A 48 2.65 4.25 2.84
CA LEU A 48 1.66 4.79 1.93
C LEU A 48 0.32 5.06 2.63
N LEU A 49 -0.10 4.18 3.55
CA LEU A 49 -1.32 4.35 4.33
C LEU A 49 -1.22 5.57 5.27
N VAL A 50 -0.10 5.75 5.95
CA VAL A 50 0.17 6.94 6.78
C VAL A 50 0.11 8.20 5.93
N LYS A 51 0.75 8.18 4.75
CA LYS A 51 0.68 9.30 3.81
C LYS A 51 -0.75 9.57 3.34
N TYR A 52 -1.55 8.53 3.08
CA TYR A 52 -2.94 8.70 2.65
C TYR A 52 -3.83 9.24 3.77
N GLN A 53 -3.58 8.82 5.01
CA GLN A 53 -4.27 9.35 6.18
C GLN A 53 -3.98 10.83 6.38
N SER A 54 -2.74 11.30 6.17
CA SER A 54 -2.41 12.72 6.29
C SER A 54 -3.14 13.60 5.27
N TYR A 55 -3.51 13.07 4.10
CA TYR A 55 -4.35 13.78 3.14
C TYR A 55 -5.84 13.77 3.48
N ASN A 56 -6.33 12.79 4.27
CA ASN A 56 -7.72 12.70 4.71
C ASN A 56 -7.96 13.29 6.11
N GLY A 57 -6.90 13.76 6.77
CA GLY A 57 -6.90 14.31 8.13
C GLY A 57 -6.94 15.84 8.21
N LEU A 58 -7.68 16.49 7.29
CA LEU A 58 -8.15 17.88 7.37
C LEU A 58 -9.61 17.95 6.91
#